data_AF-A0A956FHG4-F1
#
_entry.id   AF-A0A956FHG4-F1
#
_cell.length_a   1.000
_cell.length_b   1.000
_cell.length_c   1.000
_cell.angle_alpha   90.00
_cell.angle_beta   90.00
_cell.angle_gamma   90.00
#
_symmetry.space_group_name_H-M   'P 1'
#
loop_
_entity.id
_entity.type
_entity.pdbx_description
1 polymer ?
#
loop_
_entity_poly.entity_id
_entity_poly.type
_entity_poly.pdbx_seq_one_letter_code
_entity_poly.pdbx_strand_id
1 'polypeptide(L)'
;MDALVDQTHAQHLATAARWLGFGVASLPVLDLADRAGLFVLLASPSSLELGGLLLPLLQIAFFVAVGVGASMVLRRHRPPARPWFFAGCVLPVIVYVLSTGLSLAAVASLVALCLAFVQLRLARSTEPSR
;
A
#
# COMPACT_ATOMS: atom_id res chain seq x y z
N MET A 1 -20.16 16.32 -21.15
CA MET A 1 -19.08 16.85 -20.30
C MET A 1 -19.02 16.08 -18.98
N ASP A 2 -20.16 15.86 -18.34
CA ASP A 2 -20.27 15.09 -17.08
C ASP A 2 -19.70 13.66 -17.14
N ALA A 3 -19.96 12.92 -18.22
CA ALA A 3 -19.43 11.56 -18.38
C ALA A 3 -17.89 11.49 -18.42
N LEU A 4 -17.21 12.54 -18.91
CA LEU A 4 -15.75 12.60 -18.96
C LEU A 4 -15.16 12.91 -17.58
N VAL A 5 -15.83 13.78 -16.81
CA VAL A 5 -15.45 14.13 -15.44
C VAL A 5 -15.62 12.92 -14.52
N ASP A 6 -16.70 12.17 -14.65
CA ASP A 6 -16.95 10.94 -13.90
C ASP A 6 -15.91 9.85 -14.20
N GLN A 7 -15.52 9.68 -15.47
CA GLN A 7 -14.45 8.74 -15.85
C GLN A 7 -13.10 9.13 -15.25
N THR A 8 -12.75 10.42 -15.32
CA THR A 8 -11.49 10.93 -14.77
C THR A 8 -11.44 10.77 -13.25
N HIS A 9 -12.53 11.07 -12.55
CA HIS A 9 -12.67 10.85 -11.10
C HIS A 9 -12.46 9.36 -10.74
N ALA A 10 -13.15 8.46 -11.44
CA ALA A 10 -13.06 7.02 -11.19
C ALA A 10 -11.64 6.48 -11.42
N GLN A 11 -10.93 6.99 -12.44
CA GLN A 11 -9.54 6.61 -12.72
C GLN A 11 -8.58 7.10 -11.62
N HIS A 12 -8.69 8.34 -11.18
CA HIS A 12 -7.87 8.86 -10.08
C HIS A 12 -8.11 8.09 -8.78
N LEU A 13 -9.37 7.79 -8.46
CA LEU A 13 -9.71 7.01 -7.27
C LEU A 13 -9.18 5.57 -7.34
N ALA A 14 -9.28 4.92 -8.50
CA ALA A 14 -8.73 3.58 -8.70
C ALA A 14 -7.20 3.57 -8.56
N THR A 15 -6.54 4.60 -9.08
CA THR A 15 -5.09 4.78 -8.99
C THR A 15 -4.66 5.05 -7.54
N ALA A 16 -5.36 5.93 -6.83
CA ALA A 16 -5.15 6.20 -5.40
C ALA A 16 -5.28 4.92 -4.57
N ALA A 17 -6.34 4.13 -4.82
CA ALA A 17 -6.57 2.87 -4.13
C ALA A 17 -5.45 1.86 -4.34
N ARG A 18 -4.95 1.71 -5.57
CA ARG A 18 -3.82 0.82 -5.88
C ARG A 18 -2.56 1.23 -5.12
N TRP A 19 -2.19 2.50 -5.20
CA TRP A 19 -1.01 3.02 -4.52
C TRP A 19 -1.13 2.94 -2.99
N LEU A 20 -2.32 3.11 -2.44
CA LEU A 20 -2.56 2.89 -1.00
C LEU A 20 -2.27 1.44 -0.63
N GLY A 21 -2.81 0.47 -1.38
CA GLY A 21 -2.58 -0.94 -1.12
C GLY A 21 -1.10 -1.31 -1.21
N PHE A 22 -0.39 -0.79 -2.22
CA PHE A 22 1.06 -0.94 -2.33
C PHE A 22 1.77 -0.35 -1.12
N GLY A 23 1.48 0.90 -0.75
CA GLY A 23 2.15 1.55 0.38
C GLY A 23 1.94 0.81 1.71
N VAL A 24 0.73 0.33 1.97
CA VAL A 24 0.39 -0.42 3.19
C VAL A 24 1.09 -1.78 3.23
N ALA A 25 1.13 -2.50 2.12
CA ALA A 25 1.70 -3.85 2.08
C ALA A 25 3.23 -3.85 1.91
N SER A 26 3.80 -2.91 1.15
CA SER A 26 5.20 -2.98 0.72
C SER A 26 6.16 -2.99 1.88
N LEU A 27 5.90 -2.20 2.93
CA LEU A 27 6.81 -2.10 4.06
C LEU A 27 6.97 -3.42 4.81
N PRO A 28 5.91 -4.02 5.39
CA PRO A 28 6.05 -5.29 6.09
C PRO A 28 6.46 -6.43 5.15
N VAL A 29 6.03 -6.41 3.87
CA VAL A 29 6.42 -7.45 2.90
C VAL A 29 7.91 -7.42 2.61
N LEU A 30 8.47 -6.25 2.32
CA LEU A 30 9.90 -6.11 2.02
C LEU A 30 10.76 -6.38 3.25
N ASP A 31 10.34 -5.93 4.44
CA ASP A 31 11.07 -6.19 5.68
C ASP A 31 11.05 -7.69 6.05
N LEU A 32 9.91 -8.38 5.89
CA LEU A 32 9.85 -9.84 6.07
C LEU A 32 10.66 -10.60 5.03
N ALA A 33 10.63 -10.15 3.78
CA ALA A 33 11.41 -10.77 2.71
C ALA A 33 12.91 -10.64 2.96
N ASP A 34 13.35 -9.48 3.45
CA ASP A 34 14.75 -9.24 3.81
C ASP A 34 15.19 -10.09 5.00
N ARG A 35 14.40 -10.11 6.07
CA ARG A 35 14.67 -10.94 7.27
C ARG A 35 14.66 -12.43 6.98
N ALA A 36 13.80 -12.88 6.06
CA ALA A 36 13.75 -14.27 5.62
C ALA A 36 14.88 -14.62 4.62
N GLY A 37 15.74 -13.66 4.27
CA GLY A 37 16.84 -13.86 3.33
C GLY A 37 16.38 -14.09 1.89
N LEU A 38 15.13 -13.78 1.54
CA LEU A 38 14.57 -14.03 0.21
C LEU A 38 15.33 -13.26 -0.88
N PHE A 39 15.86 -12.07 -0.59
CA PHE A 39 16.70 -11.32 -1.54
C PHE A 39 18.04 -12.00 -1.79
N VAL A 40 18.66 -12.55 -0.75
CA VAL A 40 19.91 -13.32 -0.85
C VAL A 40 19.68 -14.63 -1.59
N LEU A 41 18.51 -15.24 -1.40
CA LEU A 41 18.06 -16.47 -2.03
C LEU A 41 17.86 -16.32 -3.54
N LEU A 42 17.35 -15.18 -3.99
CA LEU A 42 17.31 -14.81 -5.41
C LEU A 42 18.72 -14.65 -6.01
N ALA A 43 19.72 -14.31 -5.19
CA ALA A 43 21.11 -14.15 -5.61
C ALA A 43 21.92 -15.45 -5.54
N SER A 44 21.59 -16.40 -4.65
CA SER A 44 22.28 -17.70 -4.50
C SER A 44 21.32 -18.80 -4.00
N PRO A 45 20.83 -19.70 -4.88
CA PRO A 45 19.79 -20.67 -4.54
C PRO A 45 20.26 -21.92 -3.77
N SER A 46 21.55 -22.03 -3.46
CA SER A 46 22.19 -23.28 -3.00
C SER A 46 22.07 -23.61 -1.49
N SER A 47 21.42 -22.77 -0.68
CA SER A 47 21.46 -22.89 0.80
C SER A 47 20.09 -23.01 1.48
N LEU A 48 19.12 -23.69 0.87
CA LEU A 48 17.73 -23.62 1.30
C LEU A 48 17.22 -24.85 2.08
N GLU A 49 16.83 -24.63 3.33
CA GLU A 49 15.83 -25.46 4.01
C GLU A 49 14.43 -24.85 3.79
N LEU A 50 13.66 -25.40 2.83
CA LEU A 50 12.31 -24.93 2.50
C LEU A 50 11.36 -24.85 3.72
N GLY A 51 11.61 -25.66 4.76
CA GLY A 51 10.80 -25.69 5.97
C GLY A 51 10.77 -24.36 6.73
N GLY A 52 11.83 -23.54 6.64
CA GLY A 52 11.93 -22.25 7.32
C GLY A 52 11.17 -21.10 6.64
N LEU A 53 10.78 -21.24 5.37
CA LEU A 53 10.17 -20.16 4.58
C LEU A 53 8.65 -20.10 4.64
N LEU A 54 7.99 -21.16 5.09
CA LEU A 54 6.53 -21.26 5.04
C LEU A 54 5.85 -20.18 5.91
N LEU A 55 6.39 -19.91 7.10
CA LEU A 55 5.85 -18.89 8.01
C LEU A 55 6.06 -17.46 7.47
N PRO A 56 7.26 -17.04 7.01
CA PRO A 56 7.44 -15.76 6.34
C PRO A 56 6.53 -15.55 5.14
N LEU A 57 6.34 -16.57 4.30
CA LEU A 57 5.47 -16.48 3.12
C LEU A 57 4.00 -16.29 3.49
N LEU A 58 3.51 -16.97 4.53
CA LEU A 58 2.15 -16.76 5.06
C LEU A 58 1.96 -15.33 5.58
N GLN A 59 2.96 -14.79 6.28
CA GLN A 59 2.92 -13.41 6.78
C GLN A 59 2.92 -12.42 5.62
N ILE A 60 3.75 -12.62 4.59
CA ILE A 60 3.75 -11.82 3.36
C ILE A 60 2.37 -11.86 2.70
N ALA A 61 1.79 -13.04 2.52
CA ALA A 61 0.46 -13.21 1.92
C ALA A 61 -0.63 -12.46 2.72
N PHE A 62 -0.55 -12.51 4.05
CA PHE A 62 -1.45 -11.76 4.93
C PHE A 62 -1.33 -10.24 4.70
N PHE A 63 -0.13 -9.68 4.68
CA PHE A 63 0.06 -8.24 4.46
C PHE A 63 -0.35 -7.80 3.05
N VAL A 64 -0.13 -8.64 2.04
CA VAL A 64 -0.67 -8.42 0.69
C VAL A 64 -2.19 -8.38 0.71
N ALA A 65 -2.84 -9.32 1.41
CA ALA A 65 -4.29 -9.34 1.54
C ALA A 65 -4.82 -8.08 2.26
N VAL A 66 -4.13 -7.59 3.29
CA VAL A 66 -4.46 -6.33 3.97
C VAL A 66 -4.35 -5.14 3.02
N GLY A 67 -3.27 -5.05 2.22
CA GLY A 67 -3.12 -3.99 1.22
C GLY A 67 -4.23 -4.01 0.17
N VAL A 68 -4.56 -5.19 -0.38
CA VAL A 68 -5.68 -5.37 -1.31
C VAL A 68 -7.02 -4.98 -0.66
N GLY A 69 -7.24 -5.39 0.58
CA GLY A 69 -8.41 -5.02 1.37
C GLY A 69 -8.53 -3.50 1.52
N ALA A 70 -7.45 -2.82 1.88
CA ALA A 70 -7.41 -1.36 2.00
C ALA A 70 -7.73 -0.67 0.66
N SER A 71 -7.19 -1.16 -0.46
CA SER A 71 -7.53 -0.66 -1.80
C SER A 71 -9.02 -0.81 -2.12
N MET A 72 -9.61 -1.98 -1.82
CA MET A 72 -11.03 -2.24 -2.07
C MET A 72 -11.93 -1.36 -1.20
N VAL A 73 -11.59 -1.23 0.08
CA VAL A 73 -12.40 -0.48 1.06
C VAL A 73 -12.35 1.03 0.78
N LEU A 74 -11.20 1.58 0.39
CA LEU A 74 -11.08 3.00 0.02
C LEU A 74 -12.08 3.38 -1.08
N ARG A 75 -12.26 2.52 -2.09
CA ARG A 75 -13.19 2.75 -3.21
C ARG A 75 -14.66 2.72 -2.77
N ARG A 76 -14.98 2.01 -1.69
CA ARG A 76 -16.33 1.87 -1.14
C ARG A 76 -16.70 2.99 -0.16
N HIS A 77 -15.72 3.71 0.39
CA HIS A 77 -15.99 4.80 1.32
C HIS A 77 -16.64 6.02 0.65
N ARG A 78 -17.56 6.64 1.39
CA ARG A 78 -18.14 7.93 1.03
C ARG A 78 -17.04 9.00 0.94
N PRO A 79 -17.13 9.96 0.00
CA PRO A 79 -16.11 11.01 -0.20
C PRO A 79 -15.56 11.66 1.07
N PRO A 80 -16.38 12.11 2.05
CA PRO A 80 -15.87 12.75 3.26
C PRO A 80 -15.11 11.81 4.20
N ALA A 81 -15.34 10.49 4.13
CA ALA A 81 -14.70 9.50 4.99
C ALA A 81 -13.37 8.96 4.42
N ARG A 82 -13.15 9.09 3.10
CA ARG A 82 -11.92 8.62 2.42
C ARG A 82 -10.61 9.16 3.03
N PRO A 83 -10.45 10.46 3.33
CA PRO A 83 -9.20 10.96 3.90
C PRO A 83 -8.94 10.43 5.32
N TRP A 84 -9.99 10.22 6.12
CA TRP A 84 -9.88 9.62 7.45
C TRP A 84 -9.45 8.15 7.38
N PHE A 85 -10.07 7.39 6.47
CA PHE A 85 -9.67 6.01 6.22
C PHE A 85 -8.22 5.92 5.73
N PHE A 86 -7.83 6.80 4.80
CA PHE A 86 -6.46 6.88 4.30
C PHE A 86 -5.47 7.17 5.44
N ALA A 87 -5.75 8.17 6.28
CA ALA A 87 -4.92 8.48 7.44
C ALA A 87 -4.82 7.30 8.42
N GLY A 88 -5.92 6.59 8.65
CA GLY A 88 -5.95 5.38 9.47
C GLY A 88 -5.08 4.24 8.92
N CYS A 89 -4.99 4.11 7.59
CA CYS A 89 -4.10 3.13 6.95
C CYS A 89 -2.62 3.54 6.96
N VAL A 90 -2.34 4.84 6.90
CA VAL A 90 -0.98 5.39 6.91
C VAL A 90 -0.37 5.38 8.31
N LEU A 91 -1.17 5.59 9.36
CA LEU A 91 -0.68 5.71 10.73
C LEU A 91 0.16 4.50 11.18
N PRO A 92 -0.28 3.23 10.99
CA PRO A 92 0.54 2.06 11.33
C PRO A 92 1.88 2.02 10.59
N VAL A 93 1.91 2.43 9.32
CA VAL A 93 3.14 2.50 8.53
C VAL A 93 4.11 3.52 9.13
N ILE A 94 3.62 4.71 9.48
CA ILE A 94 4.44 5.76 10.12
C ILE A 94 4.99 5.26 11.47
N VAL A 95 4.13 4.70 12.32
CA VAL A 95 4.54 4.15 13.63
C VAL A 95 5.63 3.10 13.44
N TYR A 96 5.47 2.22 12.46
CA TYR A 96 6.47 1.21 12.14
C TYR A 96 7.81 1.84 11.73
N VAL A 97 7.80 2.76 10.76
CA VAL A 97 9.01 3.46 10.28
C VAL A 97 9.74 4.16 11.43
N LEU A 98 9.01 4.81 12.33
CA LEU A 98 9.60 5.46 13.49
C LEU A 98 10.22 4.46 14.48
N SER A 99 9.66 3.25 14.60
CA SER A 99 10.16 2.21 15.50
C SER A 99 11.35 1.42 14.95
N THR A 100 11.41 1.18 13.64
CA THR A 100 12.45 0.35 13.00
C THR A 100 13.54 1.15 12.29
N GLY A 101 13.34 2.47 12.13
CA GLY A 101 14.23 3.34 11.35
C GLY A 101 13.94 3.34 9.86
N LEU A 102 14.73 4.14 9.12
CA LEU A 102 14.51 4.46 7.71
C LEU A 102 15.21 3.41 6.82
N SER A 103 14.44 2.42 6.36
CA SER A 103 14.90 1.39 5.41
C SER A 103 14.46 1.69 3.98
N LEU A 104 15.05 1.01 2.98
CA LEU A 104 14.59 1.07 1.58
C LEU A 104 13.09 0.71 1.45
N ALA A 105 12.62 -0.23 2.27
CA ALA A 105 11.20 -0.60 2.35
C ALA A 105 10.32 0.56 2.85
N ALA A 106 10.82 1.32 3.83
CA ALA A 106 10.16 2.53 4.32
C ALA A 106 10.05 3.60 3.23
N VAL A 107 11.14 3.84 2.49
CA VAL A 107 11.14 4.81 1.37
C VAL A 107 10.13 4.42 0.29
N ALA A 108 10.14 3.15 -0.14
CA ALA A 108 9.21 2.65 -1.15
C ALA A 108 7.75 2.81 -0.72
N SER A 109 7.45 2.49 0.54
CA SER A 109 6.12 2.66 1.13
C SER A 109 5.70 4.12 1.18
N LEU A 110 6.57 5.03 1.63
CA LEU A 110 6.29 6.47 1.69
C LEU A 110 6.03 7.06 0.31
N VAL A 111 6.82 6.69 -0.71
CA VAL A 111 6.59 7.12 -2.09
C VAL A 111 5.23 6.65 -2.60
N ALA A 112 4.88 5.38 -2.38
CA ALA A 112 3.59 4.84 -2.76
C ALA A 112 2.43 5.57 -2.05
N LEU A 113 2.55 5.83 -0.75
CA LEU A 113 1.54 6.58 0.01
C LEU A 113 1.42 8.04 -0.45
N CYS A 114 2.53 8.70 -0.78
CA CYS A 114 2.51 10.04 -1.36
C CYS A 114 1.76 10.06 -2.70
N LEU A 115 2.06 9.11 -3.60
CA LEU A 115 1.34 8.99 -4.88
C LEU A 115 -0.16 8.71 -4.65
N ALA A 116 -0.48 7.84 -3.70
CA ALA A 116 -1.87 7.55 -3.33
C ALA A 116 -2.60 8.81 -2.85
N PHE A 117 -1.95 9.62 -2.01
CA PHE A 117 -2.50 10.86 -1.49
C PHE A 117 -2.72 11.91 -2.59
N VAL A 118 -1.74 12.10 -3.48
CA VAL A 118 -1.86 13.03 -4.62
C VAL A 118 -3.05 12.63 -5.50
N GLN A 119 -3.17 11.35 -5.83
CA GLN A 119 -4.27 10.84 -6.66
C GLN A 119 -5.62 10.98 -5.97
N LEU A 120 -5.68 10.79 -4.64
CA LEU A 120 -6.90 11.01 -3.86
C LEU A 120 -7.31 12.49 -3.85
N ARG A 121 -6.34 13.41 -3.80
CA ARG A 121 -6.59 14.86 -3.89
C ARG A 121 -7.10 15.26 -5.27
N LEU A 122 -6.54 14.70 -6.34
CA LEU A 122 -7.00 14.92 -7.72
C LEU A 122 -8.43 14.38 -7.94
N ALA A 123 -8.76 13.24 -7.33
CA ALA A 123 -10.13 12.73 -7.34
C ALA A 123 -11.09 13.69 -6.61
N ARG A 124 -10.67 14.35 -5.54
CA ARG A 124 -11.52 15.30 -4.81
C ARG A 124 -11.74 16.61 -5.59
N SER A 125 -10.74 17.13 -6.30
CA SER A 125 -10.88 18.36 -7.08
C SER A 125 -11.80 18.22 -8.30
N THR A 126 -12.13 16.99 -8.69
CA THR A 126 -13.06 16.69 -9.79
C THR A 126 -14.50 16.46 -9.32
N GLU A 127 -14.78 16.48 -8.00
CA GLU A 127 -16.15 16.40 -7.49
C GLU A 127 -16.87 17.76 -7.70
N PRO A 128 -18.03 17.78 -8.37
CA PRO A 128 -18.84 19.00 -8.45
C PRO A 128 -19.30 19.37 -7.04
N SER A 129 -19.12 20.63 -6.65
CA SER A 129 -19.61 21.18 -5.39
C SER A 129 -21.13 21.06 -5.35
N ARG A 130 -21.63 19.99 -4.72
CA ARG A 130 -23.05 19.84 -4.39
C ARG A 130 -23.38 20.61 -3.12
#